data_AF-A0A6A4H0J4-F1
#
_entry.id   AF-A0A6A4H0J4-F1
#
_cell.length_a   1.000
_cell.length_b   1.000
_cell.length_c   1.000
_cell.angle_alpha   90.00
_cell.angle_beta   90.00
_cell.angle_gamma   90.00
#
_symmetry.space_group_name_H-M   'P 1'
#
loop_
_entity.id
_entity.type
_entity.pdbx_description
1 polymer ?
#
loop_
_entity_poly.entity_id
_entity_poly.type
_entity_poly.pdbx_seq_one_letter_code
_entity_poly.pdbx_strand_id
1 'polypeptide(L)'
;MLKRKSSLKRDTTKRFPTDARILTSREGKKEAVADAVKKAAKEKAEAERKKKKQNTGWEDILHCAVRESKSTAFSGSLTSKNNRNLTDIAFSLDIETDSASLNVLCVRLKAYFNANPLLKQTPRYIGLFSRKCKRNDSPKENTDPGPSSTRPRLSSPPTPGSSHHSPSPILHFTKPSSYQFPNPVQPRPVPRPIPHLSHDPATYFTDI
;
A
#
# COMPACT_ATOMS: atom_id res chain seq x y z
N MET A 1 40.55 1.82 3.20
CA MET A 1 40.64 2.05 1.74
C MET A 1 39.30 1.71 1.08
N LEU A 2 38.51 2.71 0.69
CA LEU A 2 37.20 2.49 0.04
C LEU A 2 37.36 2.40 -1.48
N LYS A 3 37.05 1.24 -2.06
CA LYS A 3 37.00 1.02 -3.51
C LYS A 3 35.76 1.70 -4.10
N ARG A 4 35.96 2.80 -4.85
CA ARG A 4 34.89 3.46 -5.62
C ARG A 4 34.53 2.59 -6.83
N LYS A 5 33.27 2.15 -6.90
CA LYS A 5 32.71 1.44 -8.07
C LYS A 5 32.38 2.46 -9.16
N SER A 6 33.08 2.42 -10.29
CA SER A 6 32.76 3.19 -11.48
C SER A 6 31.56 2.56 -12.19
N SER A 7 30.49 3.34 -12.39
CA SER A 7 29.34 2.93 -13.19
C SER A 7 29.64 3.19 -14.67
N LEU A 8 29.87 2.10 -15.40
CA LEU A 8 30.01 2.11 -16.86
C LEU A 8 28.66 2.50 -17.48
N LYS A 9 28.58 3.71 -18.05
CA LYS A 9 27.42 4.17 -18.82
C LYS A 9 27.28 3.26 -20.05
N ARG A 10 26.21 2.48 -20.13
CA ARG A 10 25.91 1.66 -21.31
C ARG A 10 25.19 2.55 -22.32
N ASP A 11 25.81 2.76 -23.47
CA ASP A 11 25.19 3.40 -24.62
C ASP A 11 23.92 2.64 -25.04
N THR A 12 22.80 3.35 -25.06
CA THR A 12 21.46 2.82 -25.40
C THR A 12 21.18 2.90 -26.89
N THR A 13 22.18 2.63 -27.72
CA THR A 13 21.96 2.44 -29.16
C THR A 13 21.21 1.14 -29.35
N LYS A 14 19.92 1.24 -29.71
CA LYS A 14 19.03 0.10 -29.96
C LYS A 14 19.59 -0.75 -31.12
N ARG A 15 20.45 -1.71 -30.81
CA ARG A 15 20.89 -2.74 -31.76
C ARG A 15 19.76 -3.75 -31.89
N PHE A 16 19.03 -3.67 -33.00
CA PHE A 16 18.12 -4.73 -33.39
C PHE A 16 18.97 -5.92 -33.84
N PRO A 17 18.74 -7.13 -33.32
CA PRO A 17 19.41 -8.32 -33.83
C PRO A 17 18.95 -8.55 -35.28
N THR A 18 19.84 -8.31 -36.23
CA THR A 18 19.58 -8.42 -37.68
C THR A 18 19.78 -9.84 -38.20
N ASP A 19 19.65 -10.85 -37.35
CA ASP A 19 19.88 -12.25 -37.74
C ASP A 19 18.59 -12.83 -38.33
N ALA A 20 18.19 -12.27 -39.48
CA ALA A 20 17.03 -12.72 -40.23
C ALA A 20 17.45 -13.92 -41.10
N ARG A 21 17.38 -15.12 -40.52
CA ARG A 21 17.55 -16.36 -41.29
C ARG A 21 16.21 -16.80 -41.88
N ILE A 22 16.20 -17.15 -43.17
CA ILE A 22 15.04 -17.77 -43.80
C ILE A 22 14.94 -19.21 -43.27
N LEU A 23 13.90 -19.48 -42.50
CA LEU A 23 13.56 -20.82 -42.02
C LEU A 23 12.90 -21.61 -43.13
N THR A 24 13.35 -22.84 -43.34
CA THR A 24 12.64 -23.77 -44.22
C THR A 24 11.31 -24.21 -43.59
N SER A 25 10.30 -24.56 -44.39
CA SER A 25 8.96 -24.89 -43.88
C SER A 25 8.94 -26.02 -42.83
N ARG A 26 9.93 -26.92 -42.85
CA ARG A 26 10.08 -28.00 -41.87
C ARG A 26 10.67 -27.51 -40.55
N GLU A 27 11.63 -26.59 -40.60
CA GLU A 27 12.24 -25.96 -39.42
C GLU A 27 11.22 -25.08 -38.69
N GLY A 28 10.44 -24.27 -39.44
CA GLY A 28 9.41 -23.42 -38.85
C GLY A 28 8.32 -24.20 -38.11
N LYS A 29 7.91 -25.38 -38.63
CA LYS A 29 6.95 -26.26 -37.94
C LYS A 29 7.52 -26.81 -36.62
N LYS A 30 8.79 -27.19 -36.59
CA LYS A 30 9.44 -27.70 -35.36
C LYS A 30 9.56 -26.58 -34.31
N GLU A 31 9.92 -25.38 -34.73
CA GLU A 31 10.06 -24.23 -33.83
C GLU A 31 8.71 -23.79 -33.24
N ALA A 32 7.65 -23.76 -34.05
CA ALA A 32 6.29 -23.45 -33.58
C ALA A 32 5.79 -24.45 -32.52
N VAL A 33 6.10 -25.74 -32.68
CA VAL A 33 5.76 -26.77 -31.69
C VAL A 33 6.57 -26.57 -30.40
N ALA A 34 7.87 -26.30 -30.50
CA ALA A 34 8.71 -26.03 -29.34
C ALA A 34 8.23 -24.79 -28.55
N ASP A 35 7.85 -23.73 -29.25
CA ASP A 35 7.31 -22.51 -28.63
C ASP A 35 5.95 -22.72 -27.98
N ALA A 36 5.07 -23.53 -28.60
CA ALA A 36 3.79 -23.90 -28.01
C ALA A 36 3.98 -24.68 -26.69
N VAL A 37 4.90 -25.65 -26.67
CA VAL A 37 5.25 -26.42 -25.46
C VAL A 37 5.81 -25.50 -24.37
N LYS A 38 6.70 -24.56 -24.73
CA LYS A 38 7.30 -23.61 -23.79
C LYS A 38 6.27 -22.62 -23.21
N LYS A 39 5.34 -22.12 -24.03
CA LYS A 39 4.24 -21.26 -23.57
C LYS A 39 3.30 -22.01 -22.64
N ALA A 40 2.88 -23.23 -22.99
CA ALA A 40 2.00 -24.04 -22.16
C ALA A 40 2.64 -24.38 -20.79
N ALA A 41 3.94 -24.68 -20.75
CA ALA A 41 4.66 -24.90 -19.49
C ALA A 41 4.72 -23.64 -18.61
N LYS A 42 4.97 -22.47 -19.22
CA LYS A 42 5.01 -21.19 -18.51
C LYS A 42 3.65 -20.81 -17.92
N GLU A 43 2.58 -21.02 -18.68
CA GLU A 43 1.21 -20.70 -18.25
C GLU A 43 0.78 -21.56 -17.05
N LYS A 44 1.08 -22.87 -17.09
CA LYS A 44 0.82 -23.77 -15.95
C LYS A 44 1.59 -23.36 -14.69
N ALA A 45 2.88 -23.01 -14.83
CA ALA A 45 3.70 -22.56 -13.70
C ALA A 45 3.21 -21.22 -13.13
N GLU A 46 2.74 -20.30 -13.97
CA GLU A 46 2.20 -19.01 -13.51
C GLU A 46 0.85 -19.19 -12.80
N ALA A 47 -0.01 -20.07 -13.31
CA ALA A 47 -1.28 -20.41 -12.67
C ALA A 47 -1.07 -21.07 -11.29
N GLU A 48 -0.12 -21.99 -11.16
CA GLU A 48 0.23 -22.61 -9.88
C GLU A 48 0.80 -21.59 -8.88
N ARG A 49 1.65 -20.67 -9.36
CA ARG A 49 2.20 -19.58 -8.53
C ARG A 49 1.12 -18.60 -8.06
N LYS A 50 0.11 -18.32 -8.88
CA LYS A 50 -1.04 -17.49 -8.50
C LYS A 50 -1.91 -18.18 -7.44
N LYS A 51 -2.20 -19.48 -7.60
CA LYS A 51 -2.94 -20.26 -6.60
C LYS A 51 -2.22 -20.35 -5.25
N LYS A 52 -0.91 -20.63 -5.24
CA LYS A 52 -0.11 -20.67 -4.00
C LYS A 52 -0.11 -19.33 -3.24
N LYS A 53 -0.01 -18.20 -3.95
CA LYS A 53 -0.07 -16.85 -3.34
C LYS A 53 -1.41 -16.53 -2.70
N GLN A 54 -2.52 -16.98 -3.28
CA GLN A 54 -3.84 -16.75 -2.69
C GLN A 54 -4.00 -17.55 -1.38
N ASN A 55 -3.64 -18.83 -1.35
CA ASN A 55 -3.80 -19.65 -0.14
C ASN A 55 -2.94 -19.15 1.03
N THR A 56 -1.68 -18.75 0.80
CA THR A 56 -0.82 -18.22 1.87
C THR A 56 -1.29 -16.88 2.44
N GLY A 57 -2.03 -16.07 1.67
CA GLY A 57 -2.58 -14.81 2.16
C GLY A 57 -3.74 -15.01 3.14
N TRP A 58 -4.61 -16.00 2.89
CA TRP A 58 -5.76 -16.30 3.74
C TRP A 58 -5.36 -16.88 5.10
N GLU A 59 -4.34 -17.74 5.13
CA GLU A 59 -3.84 -18.34 6.37
C GLU A 59 -3.20 -17.29 7.29
N ASP A 60 -2.42 -16.34 6.76
CA ASP A 60 -1.81 -15.27 7.56
C ASP A 60 -2.87 -14.29 8.11
N ILE A 61 -3.95 -14.04 7.34
CA ILE A 61 -5.10 -13.25 7.78
C ILE A 61 -5.84 -13.97 8.92
N LEU A 62 -6.10 -15.26 8.79
CA LEU A 62 -6.71 -16.07 9.86
C LEU A 62 -5.83 -16.13 11.12
N HIS A 63 -4.51 -16.25 10.95
CA HIS A 63 -3.57 -16.36 12.06
C HIS A 63 -3.37 -15.01 12.79
N CYS A 64 -3.39 -13.88 12.09
CA CYS A 64 -3.48 -12.54 12.70
C CYS A 64 -4.83 -12.32 13.41
N ALA A 65 -5.94 -12.76 12.82
CA ALA A 65 -7.26 -12.62 13.39
C ALA A 65 -7.43 -13.38 14.71
N VAL A 66 -6.79 -14.54 14.88
CA VAL A 66 -6.84 -15.31 16.14
C VAL A 66 -5.92 -14.70 17.22
N ARG A 67 -4.75 -14.14 16.84
CA ARG A 67 -3.75 -13.66 17.80
C ARG A 67 -4.06 -12.27 18.39
N GLU A 68 -4.67 -11.37 17.64
CA GLU A 68 -4.88 -9.96 18.06
C GLU A 68 -6.32 -9.65 18.49
N SER A 69 -7.27 -10.57 18.29
CA SER A 69 -8.69 -10.29 18.48
C SER A 69 -9.18 -10.17 19.92
N LYS A 70 -8.35 -10.36 20.94
CA LYS A 70 -8.82 -10.31 22.35
C LYS A 70 -8.16 -9.28 23.26
N SER A 71 -7.00 -8.71 22.92
CA SER A 71 -6.26 -7.88 23.90
C SER A 71 -5.89 -6.47 23.43
N THR A 72 -5.84 -6.17 22.13
CA THR A 72 -5.44 -4.84 21.66
C THR A 72 -6.63 -3.90 21.52
N ALA A 73 -6.67 -2.88 22.38
CA ALA A 73 -7.63 -1.79 22.27
C ALA A 73 -7.35 -0.95 21.02
N PHE A 74 -8.40 -0.65 20.26
CA PHE A 74 -8.29 0.23 19.11
C PHE A 74 -8.23 1.69 19.59
N SER A 75 -7.22 2.43 19.12
CA SER A 75 -7.02 3.84 19.46
C SER A 75 -7.06 4.76 18.24
N GLY A 76 -7.51 5.99 18.43
CA GLY A 76 -7.56 7.03 17.39
C GLY A 76 -8.89 7.09 16.62
N SER A 77 -9.09 8.11 15.79
CA SER A 77 -10.37 8.29 15.09
C SER A 77 -10.58 7.24 14.00
N LEU A 78 -11.81 6.72 13.87
CA LEU A 78 -12.26 5.89 12.74
C LEU A 78 -11.92 6.50 11.38
N THR A 79 -11.96 7.83 11.24
CA THR A 79 -11.64 8.52 9.98
C THR A 79 -10.14 8.55 9.65
N SER A 80 -9.28 8.34 10.65
CA SER A 80 -7.82 8.37 10.50
C SER A 80 -7.17 6.98 10.35
N LYS A 81 -7.99 5.92 10.43
CA LYS A 81 -7.52 4.54 10.32
C LYS A 81 -7.29 4.16 8.85
N ASN A 82 -6.26 3.36 8.61
CA ASN A 82 -6.02 2.74 7.31
C ASN A 82 -7.05 1.63 7.03
N ASN A 83 -7.12 1.18 5.78
CA ASN A 83 -8.09 0.15 5.37
C ASN A 83 -7.97 -1.13 6.21
N ARG A 84 -6.73 -1.61 6.43
CA ARG A 84 -6.46 -2.82 7.23
C ARG A 84 -7.07 -2.75 8.63
N ASN A 85 -6.81 -1.66 9.37
CA ASN A 85 -7.37 -1.49 10.71
C ASN A 85 -8.91 -1.40 10.69
N LEU A 86 -9.51 -0.81 9.66
CA LEU A 86 -10.97 -0.76 9.54
C LEU A 86 -11.55 -2.15 9.24
N THR A 87 -10.88 -2.96 8.42
CA THR A 87 -11.22 -4.37 8.18
C THR A 87 -11.11 -5.18 9.47
N ASP A 88 -10.05 -4.98 10.26
CA ASP A 88 -9.87 -5.68 11.53
C ASP A 88 -10.97 -5.32 12.55
N ILE A 89 -11.37 -4.04 12.61
CA ILE A 89 -12.49 -3.60 13.44
C ILE A 89 -13.81 -4.21 12.93
N ALA A 90 -14.05 -4.19 11.62
CA ALA A 90 -15.26 -4.76 11.03
C ALA A 90 -15.36 -6.27 11.27
N PHE A 91 -14.26 -7.00 11.10
CA PHE A 91 -14.16 -8.43 11.40
C PHE A 91 -14.43 -8.70 12.88
N SER A 92 -13.91 -7.86 13.80
CA SER A 92 -14.17 -8.01 15.23
C SER A 92 -15.62 -7.75 15.66
N LEU A 93 -16.44 -7.17 14.78
CA LEU A 93 -17.86 -6.90 14.96
C LEU A 93 -18.73 -7.80 14.07
N ASP A 94 -18.14 -8.80 13.40
CA ASP A 94 -18.78 -9.66 12.40
C ASP A 94 -19.54 -8.87 11.30
N ILE A 95 -18.96 -7.74 10.88
CA ILE A 95 -19.50 -6.90 9.78
C ILE A 95 -18.84 -7.32 8.47
N GLU A 96 -19.67 -7.60 7.46
CA GLU A 96 -19.23 -7.98 6.12
C GLU A 96 -18.44 -6.86 5.42
N THR A 97 -17.24 -7.20 4.93
CA THR A 97 -16.27 -6.25 4.34
C THR A 97 -16.15 -6.31 2.82
N ASP A 98 -17.01 -7.08 2.15
CA ASP A 98 -16.91 -7.45 0.73
C ASP A 98 -16.52 -6.29 -0.19
N SER A 99 -15.22 -6.23 -0.52
CA SER A 99 -14.58 -5.25 -1.42
C SER A 99 -14.94 -3.78 -1.15
N ALA A 100 -15.36 -3.44 0.08
CA ALA A 100 -15.83 -2.10 0.39
C ALA A 100 -14.69 -1.08 0.29
N SER A 101 -14.98 0.08 -0.31
CA SER A 101 -14.06 1.21 -0.25
C SER A 101 -13.92 1.71 1.19
N LEU A 102 -12.76 2.31 1.50
CA LEU A 102 -12.46 2.82 2.85
C LEU A 102 -13.58 3.70 3.40
N ASN A 103 -14.14 4.58 2.57
CA ASN A 103 -15.22 5.49 2.95
C ASN A 103 -16.51 4.74 3.29
N VAL A 104 -16.88 3.75 2.47
CA VAL A 104 -18.08 2.92 2.72
C VAL A 104 -17.93 2.16 4.03
N LEU A 105 -16.75 1.56 4.27
CA LEU A 105 -16.49 0.82 5.51
C LEU A 105 -16.53 1.74 6.74
N CYS A 106 -15.96 2.95 6.63
CA CYS A 106 -16.02 3.95 7.70
C CYS A 106 -17.46 4.38 8.03
N VAL A 107 -18.29 4.60 7.00
CA VAL A 107 -19.72 4.96 7.19
C VAL A 107 -20.49 3.81 7.85
N ARG A 108 -20.30 2.57 7.39
CA ARG A 108 -20.94 1.38 7.98
C ARG A 108 -20.56 1.21 9.45
N LEU A 109 -19.28 1.31 9.79
CA LEU A 109 -18.80 1.23 11.17
C LEU A 109 -19.41 2.33 12.05
N LYS A 110 -19.47 3.58 11.57
CA LYS A 110 -20.12 4.67 12.31
C LYS A 110 -21.60 4.39 12.55
N ALA A 111 -22.33 3.94 11.53
CA ALA A 111 -23.73 3.58 11.66
C ALA A 111 -23.93 2.46 12.70
N TYR A 112 -23.08 1.43 12.66
CA TYR A 112 -23.12 0.31 13.59
C TYR A 112 -22.90 0.73 15.05
N PHE A 113 -21.87 1.55 15.32
CA PHE A 113 -21.61 2.09 16.66
C PHE A 113 -22.68 3.08 17.13
N ASN A 114 -23.35 3.77 16.22
CA ASN A 114 -24.48 4.64 16.58
C ASN A 114 -25.73 3.83 16.96
N ALA A 115 -25.98 2.70 16.28
CA ALA A 115 -27.03 1.76 16.66
C ALA A 115 -26.71 1.02 17.99
N ASN A 116 -25.43 0.82 18.30
CA ASN A 116 -24.96 0.06 19.46
C ASN A 116 -24.08 0.92 20.40
N PRO A 117 -24.65 1.87 21.16
CA PRO A 117 -23.88 2.79 21.99
C PRO A 117 -23.10 2.10 23.11
N LEU A 118 -23.57 0.96 23.62
CA LEU A 118 -22.86 0.18 24.65
C LEU A 118 -21.47 -0.28 24.18
N LEU A 119 -21.32 -0.58 22.88
CA LEU A 119 -20.03 -0.98 22.33
C LEU A 119 -18.98 0.13 22.42
N LYS A 120 -19.39 1.41 22.39
CA LYS A 120 -18.48 2.55 22.55
C LYS A 120 -17.80 2.59 23.92
N GLN A 121 -18.41 1.97 24.94
CA GLN A 121 -17.87 1.93 26.31
C GLN A 121 -16.98 0.71 26.55
N THR A 122 -17.00 -0.28 25.66
CA THR A 122 -16.14 -1.46 25.84
C THR A 122 -14.66 -1.05 25.80
N PRO A 123 -13.79 -1.61 26.67
CA PRO A 123 -12.37 -1.25 26.72
C PRO A 123 -11.65 -1.38 25.37
N ARG A 124 -12.16 -2.25 24.50
CA ARG A 124 -11.62 -2.49 23.17
C ARG A 124 -11.87 -1.34 22.19
N TYR A 125 -13.04 -0.72 22.24
CA TYR A 125 -13.45 0.33 21.28
C TYR A 125 -13.45 1.74 21.88
N ILE A 126 -13.30 1.88 23.20
CA ILE A 126 -13.32 3.19 23.88
C ILE A 126 -12.29 4.16 23.28
N GLY A 127 -11.10 3.68 22.91
CA GLY A 127 -10.04 4.49 22.30
C GLY A 127 -10.38 5.05 20.91
N LEU A 128 -11.42 4.55 20.25
CA LEU A 128 -11.92 5.07 18.97
C LEU A 128 -12.78 6.34 19.15
N PHE A 129 -13.43 6.46 20.31
CA PHE A 129 -14.40 7.53 20.60
C PHE A 129 -13.89 8.51 21.64
N SER A 130 -12.90 8.12 22.44
CA SER A 130 -12.12 9.01 23.28
C SER A 130 -11.44 10.04 22.39
N ARG A 131 -12.09 11.20 22.22
CA ARG A 131 -11.37 12.40 21.83
C ARG A 131 -10.28 12.51 22.87
N LYS A 132 -9.02 12.56 22.42
CA LYS A 132 -7.98 13.12 23.26
C LYS A 132 -8.44 14.54 23.53
N CYS A 133 -9.20 14.74 24.61
CA CYS A 133 -9.21 16.02 25.28
C CYS A 133 -7.72 16.27 25.45
N LYS A 134 -7.19 17.23 24.68
CA LYS A 134 -5.90 17.82 25.00
C LYS A 134 -6.01 18.01 26.49
N ARG A 135 -5.21 17.29 27.28
CA ARG A 135 -5.14 17.55 28.70
C ARG A 135 -4.86 19.03 28.72
N ASN A 136 -5.87 19.82 29.08
CA ASN A 136 -5.66 21.22 29.37
C ASN A 136 -4.56 21.12 30.40
N ASP A 137 -3.37 21.61 30.04
CA ASP A 137 -2.25 21.71 30.95
C ASP A 137 -2.87 22.19 32.26
N SER A 138 -2.74 21.37 33.30
CA SER A 138 -3.24 21.68 34.64
C SER A 138 -3.01 23.17 34.86
N PRO A 139 -4.05 23.96 35.22
CA PRO A 139 -3.93 25.40 35.36
C PRO A 139 -2.64 25.65 36.09
N LYS A 140 -1.68 26.25 35.39
CA LYS A 140 -0.39 26.58 35.95
C LYS A 140 -0.74 27.63 36.99
N GLU A 141 -0.94 27.18 38.22
CA GLU A 141 -1.20 28.01 39.38
C GLU A 141 0.04 28.89 39.50
N ASN A 142 -0.05 30.07 38.89
CA ASN A 142 0.87 31.17 39.14
C ASN A 142 0.60 31.60 40.58
N THR A 143 1.14 30.85 41.54
CA THR A 143 1.41 31.41 42.86
C THR A 143 2.69 32.23 42.73
N ASP A 144 2.57 33.48 43.15
CA ASP A 144 3.52 34.60 43.13
C ASP A 144 5.04 34.32 43.06
N PRO A 145 5.82 35.25 42.46
CA PRO A 145 7.25 35.33 42.68
C PRO A 145 7.54 35.84 44.10
N GLY A 146 7.40 34.97 45.09
CA GLY A 146 7.80 35.25 46.48
C GLY A 146 9.30 35.00 46.70
N PRO A 147 10.05 35.93 47.35
CA PRO A 147 11.49 35.83 47.47
C PRO A 147 11.93 34.84 48.56
N SER A 148 13.06 34.19 48.32
CA SER A 148 13.96 33.58 49.31
C SER A 148 13.34 32.76 50.45
N SER A 149 13.44 31.44 50.34
CA SER A 149 13.58 30.61 51.54
C SER A 149 14.56 29.47 51.32
N THR A 150 15.77 29.71 51.80
CA THR A 150 16.82 28.73 52.05
C THR A 150 16.27 27.59 52.91
N ARG A 151 16.13 26.38 52.37
CA ARG A 151 15.99 25.17 53.19
C ARG A 151 16.93 24.05 52.72
N PRO A 152 17.36 23.20 53.67
CA PRO A 152 18.58 22.42 53.53
C PRO A 152 18.35 21.17 52.68
N ARG A 153 19.34 20.93 51.83
CA ARG A 153 19.50 19.77 50.97
C ARG A 153 19.66 18.51 51.85
N LEU A 154 18.61 17.69 51.96
CA LEU A 154 18.74 16.32 52.43
C LEU A 154 19.27 15.46 51.28
N SER A 155 20.54 15.11 51.40
CA SER A 155 21.32 14.23 50.56
C SER A 155 20.64 12.87 50.40
N SER A 156 20.10 12.63 49.21
CA SER A 156 19.80 11.28 48.72
C SER A 156 21.03 10.75 47.97
N PRO A 157 21.34 9.44 48.08
CA PRO A 157 22.57 8.87 47.54
C PRO A 157 22.59 8.88 46.00
N PRO A 158 23.79 9.04 45.39
CA PRO A 158 23.94 8.99 43.94
C PRO A 158 23.67 7.57 43.45
N THR A 159 22.61 7.40 42.68
CA THR A 159 22.48 6.23 41.81
C THR A 159 23.52 6.35 40.69
N PRO A 160 24.38 5.35 40.47
CA PRO A 160 25.32 5.36 39.36
C PRO A 160 24.55 5.29 38.05
N GLY A 161 24.50 6.43 37.36
CA GLY A 161 23.92 6.56 36.05
C GLY A 161 24.70 5.73 35.03
N SER A 162 24.03 4.70 34.50
CA SER A 162 24.41 4.08 33.23
C SER A 162 24.12 5.08 32.10
N SER A 163 25.06 6.01 31.92
CA SER A 163 25.12 6.92 30.80
C SER A 163 25.81 6.22 29.64
N HIS A 164 25.02 5.47 28.86
CA HIS A 164 25.37 5.12 27.50
C HIS A 164 24.41 5.82 26.54
N HIS A 165 24.42 7.15 26.57
CA HIS A 165 24.02 7.92 25.40
C HIS A 165 25.12 7.76 24.35
N SER A 166 24.99 6.69 23.56
CA SER A 166 25.56 6.64 22.23
C SER A 166 25.03 7.85 21.46
N PRO A 167 25.89 8.78 21.00
CA PRO A 167 25.46 9.77 20.02
C PRO A 167 25.12 9.00 18.75
N SER A 168 23.82 8.81 18.53
CA SER A 168 23.36 8.31 17.24
C SER A 168 23.91 9.25 16.18
N PRO A 169 24.64 8.75 15.16
CA PRO A 169 25.13 9.61 14.10
C PRO A 169 23.90 10.26 13.46
N ILE A 170 23.89 11.59 13.46
CA ILE A 170 22.95 12.39 12.68
C ILE A 170 23.22 12.02 11.22
N LEU A 171 22.48 11.03 10.74
CA LEU A 171 22.39 10.74 9.32
C LEU A 171 21.63 11.92 8.73
N HIS A 172 22.39 12.92 8.27
CA HIS A 172 21.93 13.90 7.31
C HIS A 172 21.45 13.11 6.09
N PHE A 173 20.19 12.72 6.08
CA PHE A 173 19.48 12.33 4.88
C PHE A 173 19.43 13.58 4.01
N THR A 174 20.45 13.74 3.17
CA THR A 174 20.35 14.59 1.99
C THR A 174 19.13 14.11 1.23
N LYS A 175 18.08 14.93 1.32
CA LYS A 175 16.83 14.79 0.59
C LYS A 175 17.19 14.41 -0.84
N PRO A 176 16.84 13.22 -1.35
CA PRO A 176 17.18 12.86 -2.71
C PRO A 176 16.52 13.91 -3.60
N SER A 177 17.39 14.61 -4.34
CA SER A 177 17.01 15.50 -5.43
C SER A 177 15.86 14.85 -6.18
N SER A 178 14.73 15.56 -6.27
CA SER A 178 13.54 15.10 -6.94
C SER A 178 13.93 14.62 -8.33
N TYR A 179 13.93 13.30 -8.53
CA TYR A 179 14.00 12.72 -9.85
C TYR A 179 12.77 13.22 -10.60
N GLN A 180 12.98 14.23 -11.42
CA GLN A 180 12.01 14.72 -12.37
C GLN A 180 11.90 13.62 -13.43
N PHE A 181 10.94 12.72 -13.22
CA PHE A 181 10.64 11.68 -14.19
C PHE A 181 10.36 12.37 -15.53
N PRO A 182 10.98 11.92 -16.63
CA PRO A 182 10.62 12.42 -17.95
C PRO A 182 9.12 12.18 -18.15
N ASN A 183 8.40 13.25 -18.49
CA ASN A 183 6.96 13.18 -18.76
C ASN A 183 6.69 12.00 -19.70
N PRO A 184 5.80 11.06 -19.35
CA PRO A 184 5.47 9.95 -20.21
C PRO A 184 4.97 10.53 -21.54
N VAL A 185 5.70 10.23 -22.61
CA VAL A 185 5.33 10.60 -23.97
C VAL A 185 3.93 10.06 -24.21
N GLN A 186 2.94 10.97 -24.31
CA GLN A 186 1.58 10.55 -24.56
C GLN A 186 1.52 9.80 -25.90
N PRO A 187 0.89 8.62 -25.94
CA PRO A 187 0.74 7.87 -27.17
C PRO A 187 0.01 8.74 -28.19
N ARG A 188 0.63 8.95 -29.35
CA ARG A 188 0.01 9.69 -30.45
C ARG A 188 -1.31 8.99 -30.82
N PRO A 189 -2.41 9.74 -31.02
CA PRO A 189 -3.66 9.17 -31.48
C PRO A 189 -3.41 8.40 -32.78
N VAL A 190 -3.80 7.13 -32.80
CA VAL A 190 -3.75 6.31 -34.01
C VAL A 190 -4.80 6.86 -34.99
N PRO A 191 -4.46 7.10 -36.27
CA PRO A 191 -5.42 7.54 -37.27
C PRO A 191 -6.59 6.54 -37.31
N ARG A 192 -7.81 7.03 -37.14
CA ARG A 192 -9.00 6.19 -37.26
C ARG A 192 -9.20 5.83 -38.74
N PRO A 193 -9.59 4.58 -39.06
CA PRO A 193 -10.00 4.21 -40.40
C PRO A 193 -11.14 5.12 -40.86
N ILE A 194 -10.99 5.70 -42.05
CA ILE A 194 -12.02 6.51 -42.69
C ILE A 194 -13.14 5.53 -43.11
N PRO A 195 -14.39 5.71 -42.65
CA PRO A 195 -15.48 4.85 -43.08
C PRO A 195 -15.66 4.98 -44.59
N HIS A 196 -15.41 3.88 -45.29
CA HIS A 196 -15.66 3.78 -46.72
C HIS A 196 -17.17 3.88 -46.93
N LEU A 197 -17.62 4.91 -47.65
CA LEU A 197 -19.01 5.01 -48.12
C LEU A 197 -19.30 3.75 -48.94
N SER A 198 -20.08 2.83 -48.38
CA SER A 198 -20.67 1.72 -49.12
C SER A 198 -21.68 2.30 -50.10
N HIS A 199 -21.31 2.29 -51.38
CA HIS A 199 -22.23 2.59 -52.47
C HIS A 199 -23.18 1.40 -52.59
N ASP A 200 -24.41 1.56 -52.10
CA ASP A 200 -25.50 0.61 -52.34
C ASP A 200 -25.98 0.79 -53.79
N PRO A 201 -25.83 -0.19 -54.68
CA PRO A 201 -26.45 -0.11 -56.00
C PRO A 201 -27.96 -0.29 -55.82
N ALA A 202 -28.68 0.79 -56.10
CA ALA A 202 -30.12 0.84 -56.14
C ALA A 202 -30.73 -0.32 -56.93
N THR A 203 -31.72 -0.94 -56.32
CA THR A 203 -32.74 -1.81 -56.90
C THR A 203 -33.37 -1.13 -58.12
N TYR A 204 -33.08 -1.63 -59.31
CA TYR A 204 -33.94 -1.47 -60.48
C TYR A 204 -34.56 -2.83 -60.79
N PHE A 205 -35.81 -3.03 -60.39
CA PHE A 205 -36.70 -4.01 -61.02
C PHE A 205 -38.14 -3.60 -60.73
N THR A 206 -38.71 -2.80 -61.63
CA THR A 206 -40.16 -2.61 -61.76
C THR A 206 -40.52 -2.85 -63.23
N ASP A 207 -41.31 -3.90 -63.41
CA ASP A 207 -42.37 -4.13 -64.40
C ASP A 207 -42.16 -3.73 -65.86
N ILE A 208 -42.10 -4.73 -66.75
CA ILE A 208 -43.02 -4.95 -67.89
C ILE A 208 -43.18 -6.45 -68.13
#